data_AF-N1Q890-F1
#
_entry.id   AF-N1Q890-F1
#
_cell.length_a   1.000
_cell.length_b   1.000
_cell.length_c   1.000
_cell.angle_alpha   90.00
_cell.angle_beta   90.00
_cell.angle_gamma   90.00
#
_symmetry.space_group_name_H-M   'P 1'
#
loop_
_entity.id
_entity.type
_entity.pdbx_description
1 polymer ?
#
loop_
_entity_poly.entity_id
_entity_poly.type
_entity_poly.pdbx_seq_one_letter_code
_entity_poly.pdbx_strand_id
1 'polypeptide(L)'
;MRFSNAAAAVVAASLPIALAQTFTDCDPTNTTCPADTGLPSTSYTADFTQGSSANASWSGAAYTTVEYGDKGAVFTIEKSGQAPTIQTDFYIFFGRVDVTMKAAAGTGIVSSIVLESDDLDEIDWEFIGGDSGHVQSNFYGKGNTTSYDRVIYHKVSDVQNTWHTYSVDWTKDKLDFLIDGSVVRTLKYSDPLAVYGKNYPQTPMQLKLGNWAGGDSANNGTVEWAGGKTDFSQGPFNMYVKKVEITNYNPACSYKYGDKSGSYESIEIISTGESCSAASASATGSATASDTAKTTATVAPTSSHSVENIAQTDKSVLSTVTGSAYSTNSASISALNSGLPTGTGATAPTQVPNPSAGINGTAGTGSGFVPAPTSSPESSTGGAAIHSVLTIVSLLSVLLGFWML
;
A
#
# COMPACT_ATOMS: atom_id res chain seq x y z
N MET A 1 17.67 -46.13 28.14
CA MET A 1 17.24 -44.74 27.83
C MET A 1 18.48 -43.86 27.76
N ARG A 2 18.77 -43.27 26.60
CA ARG A 2 19.72 -42.16 26.41
C ARG A 2 19.18 -41.36 25.22
N PHE A 3 18.77 -40.11 25.45
CA PHE A 3 18.37 -39.20 24.39
C PHE A 3 19.58 -38.33 24.02
N SER A 4 19.95 -38.33 22.75
CA SER A 4 21.03 -37.49 22.23
C SER A 4 20.42 -36.21 21.67
N ASN A 5 20.62 -35.09 22.36
CA ASN A 5 20.17 -33.78 21.87
C ASN A 5 21.12 -33.32 20.75
N ALA A 6 20.70 -33.46 19.50
CA ALA A 6 21.34 -32.82 18.36
C ALA A 6 20.82 -31.37 18.25
N ALA A 7 21.68 -30.40 18.55
CA ALA A 7 21.34 -28.99 18.33
C ALA A 7 21.48 -28.66 16.83
N ALA A 8 20.35 -28.45 16.15
CA ALA A 8 20.33 -27.99 14.77
C ALA A 8 20.68 -26.48 14.73
N ALA A 9 21.87 -26.16 14.25
CA ALA A 9 22.25 -24.77 13.97
C ALA A 9 21.57 -24.31 12.66
N VAL A 10 20.49 -23.55 12.79
CA VAL A 10 19.84 -22.90 11.63
C VAL A 10 20.75 -21.77 11.15
N VAL A 11 21.42 -21.99 10.03
CA VAL A 11 22.20 -20.94 9.35
C VAL A 11 21.22 -20.08 8.56
N ALA A 12 20.90 -18.89 9.08
CA ALA A 12 20.05 -17.92 8.40
C ALA A 12 20.77 -17.36 7.17
N ALA A 13 20.45 -17.91 5.99
CA ALA A 13 20.97 -17.44 4.70
C ALA A 13 20.19 -16.21 4.21
N SER A 14 20.36 -15.08 4.90
CA SER A 14 19.69 -13.82 4.57
C SER A 14 20.34 -13.12 3.36
N LEU A 15 19.70 -13.22 2.20
CA LEU A 15 19.92 -12.38 1.02
C LEU A 15 18.55 -11.89 0.51
N PRO A 16 18.49 -10.68 -0.10
CA PRO A 16 17.26 -9.89 -0.16
C PRO A 16 16.12 -10.50 -0.99
N ILE A 17 14.92 -10.05 -0.67
CA ILE A 17 13.62 -10.46 -1.23
C ILE A 17 13.21 -9.46 -2.33
N ALA A 18 12.26 -9.85 -3.20
CA ALA A 18 11.45 -8.96 -4.06
C ALA A 18 12.14 -7.95 -5.02
N LEU A 19 13.45 -8.08 -5.31
CA LEU A 19 14.20 -7.22 -6.27
C LEU A 19 13.61 -7.09 -7.71
N ALA A 20 12.53 -7.81 -8.04
CA ALA A 20 11.79 -7.67 -9.30
C ALA A 20 10.60 -6.69 -9.21
N GLN A 21 10.19 -6.28 -8.00
CA GLN A 21 9.09 -5.35 -7.75
C GLN A 21 9.58 -4.10 -7.00
N THR A 22 10.43 -4.27 -5.98
CA THR A 22 10.91 -3.19 -5.12
C THR A 22 12.31 -2.72 -5.52
N PHE A 23 12.36 -1.58 -6.21
CA PHE A 23 13.58 -0.91 -6.67
C PHE A 23 13.30 0.56 -7.02
N THR A 24 14.37 1.34 -6.97
CA THR A 24 14.42 2.76 -7.35
C THR A 24 15.52 2.97 -8.41
N ASP A 25 15.24 3.80 -9.42
CA ASP A 25 16.26 4.28 -10.36
C ASP A 25 17.10 5.42 -9.76
N CYS A 26 16.62 6.05 -8.67
CA CYS A 26 17.30 7.16 -8.01
C CYS A 26 16.97 7.22 -6.52
N ASP A 27 17.88 6.74 -5.66
CA ASP A 27 17.74 6.82 -4.20
C ASP A 27 18.12 8.24 -3.69
N PRO A 28 17.18 9.04 -3.15
CA PRO A 28 17.43 10.39 -2.70
C PRO A 28 18.13 10.48 -1.33
N THR A 29 18.26 9.37 -0.58
CA THR A 29 19.16 9.32 0.59
C THR A 29 20.62 9.22 0.16
N ASN A 30 20.89 8.68 -1.03
CA ASN A 30 22.23 8.53 -1.59
C ASN A 30 22.62 9.62 -2.59
N THR A 31 21.72 10.07 -3.46
CA THR A 31 21.97 11.11 -4.49
C THR A 31 20.98 12.29 -4.41
N THR A 32 20.96 13.16 -5.41
CA THR A 32 19.89 14.17 -5.59
C THR A 32 19.10 13.79 -6.82
N CYS A 33 17.80 13.56 -6.63
CA CYS A 33 16.91 13.03 -7.66
C CYS A 33 16.04 14.13 -8.30
N PRO A 34 15.33 13.82 -9.40
CA PRO A 34 14.20 14.63 -9.87
C PRO A 34 13.12 14.82 -8.79
N ALA A 35 12.10 15.60 -9.12
CA ALA A 35 10.90 15.70 -8.29
C ALA A 35 9.88 14.64 -8.74
N ASP A 36 9.34 13.85 -7.81
CA ASP A 36 8.34 12.82 -8.05
C ASP A 36 7.05 13.45 -8.59
N THR A 37 6.44 12.88 -9.63
CA THR A 37 5.14 13.34 -10.14
C THR A 37 4.08 13.17 -9.05
N GLY A 38 3.41 14.25 -8.63
CA GLY A 38 2.40 14.20 -7.57
C GLY A 38 0.99 14.02 -8.12
N LEU A 39 0.08 13.46 -7.30
CA LEU A 39 -1.36 13.56 -7.55
C LEU A 39 -1.89 14.94 -7.11
N PRO A 40 -2.30 15.83 -8.03
CA PRO A 40 -2.72 17.20 -7.68
C PRO A 40 -4.15 17.30 -7.13
N SER A 41 -4.87 16.18 -7.04
CA SER A 41 -6.21 16.08 -6.46
C SER A 41 -6.20 15.37 -5.10
N THR A 42 -7.14 15.73 -4.23
CA THR A 42 -7.40 14.99 -2.98
C THR A 42 -7.91 13.58 -3.24
N SER A 43 -8.56 13.33 -4.38
CA SER A 43 -9.18 12.05 -4.72
C SER A 43 -8.76 11.56 -6.10
N TYR A 44 -8.52 10.25 -6.23
CA TYR A 44 -8.40 9.53 -7.49
C TYR A 44 -9.20 8.22 -7.44
N THR A 45 -9.71 7.77 -8.58
CA THR A 45 -10.44 6.50 -8.70
C THR A 45 -10.18 5.87 -10.07
N ALA A 46 -9.78 4.59 -10.07
CA ALA A 46 -9.80 3.73 -11.24
C ALA A 46 -10.85 2.63 -11.02
N ASP A 47 -11.91 2.61 -11.82
CA ASP A 47 -12.81 1.46 -11.93
C ASP A 47 -12.43 0.70 -13.20
N PHE A 48 -11.64 -0.36 -13.03
CA PHE A 48 -11.11 -1.14 -14.15
C PHE A 48 -12.21 -1.92 -14.89
N THR A 49 -13.43 -2.00 -14.36
CA THR A 49 -14.57 -2.59 -15.10
C THR A 49 -15.04 -1.70 -16.27
N GLN A 50 -14.61 -0.43 -16.33
CA GLN A 50 -14.85 0.46 -17.46
C GLN A 50 -13.90 0.21 -18.67
N GLY A 51 -13.04 -0.80 -18.58
CA GLY A 51 -12.09 -1.17 -19.63
C GLY A 51 -10.74 -0.44 -19.51
N SER A 52 -9.92 -0.54 -20.57
CA SER A 52 -8.53 -0.04 -20.59
C SER A 52 -8.38 1.48 -20.44
N SER A 53 -9.47 2.25 -20.58
CA SER A 53 -9.50 3.68 -20.28
C SER A 53 -9.20 3.99 -18.80
N ALA A 54 -9.47 3.05 -17.89
CA ALA A 54 -9.13 3.17 -16.47
C ALA A 54 -7.61 3.09 -16.20
N ASN A 55 -6.80 2.62 -17.15
CA ASN A 55 -5.34 2.60 -17.08
C ASN A 55 -4.71 3.95 -17.51
N ALA A 56 -5.48 5.02 -17.72
CA ALA A 56 -4.97 6.32 -18.22
C ALA A 56 -4.10 7.13 -17.22
N SER A 57 -3.66 6.51 -16.12
CA SER A 57 -2.71 7.09 -15.14
C SER A 57 -1.86 5.98 -14.51
N TRP A 58 -1.58 4.92 -15.28
CA TRP A 58 -0.89 3.72 -14.85
C TRP A 58 0.10 3.24 -15.93
N SER A 59 1.35 3.05 -15.55
CA SER A 59 2.38 2.46 -16.40
C SER A 59 2.59 0.98 -16.06
N GLY A 60 2.78 0.14 -17.08
CA GLY A 60 3.13 -1.27 -16.92
C GLY A 60 4.64 -1.48 -16.84
N ALA A 61 5.08 -2.36 -15.94
CA ALA A 61 6.47 -2.82 -15.89
C ALA A 61 6.85 -3.57 -17.19
N ALA A 62 8.15 -3.67 -17.49
CA ALA A 62 8.63 -4.32 -18.72
C ALA A 62 8.02 -5.72 -18.91
N TYR A 63 7.56 -6.00 -20.14
CA TYR A 63 6.86 -7.24 -20.52
C TYR A 63 5.51 -7.52 -19.82
N THR A 64 4.96 -6.56 -19.07
CA THR A 64 3.60 -6.67 -18.52
C THR A 64 2.54 -6.59 -19.62
N THR A 65 1.58 -7.51 -19.57
CA THR A 65 0.27 -7.40 -20.22
C THR A 65 -0.79 -7.54 -19.14
N VAL A 66 -1.77 -6.63 -19.12
CA VAL A 66 -2.96 -6.69 -18.26
C VAL A 66 -4.19 -6.59 -19.14
N GLU A 67 -5.12 -7.53 -18.96
CA GLU A 67 -6.42 -7.50 -19.66
C GLU A 67 -7.46 -6.73 -18.83
N TYR A 68 -8.46 -6.15 -19.50
CA TYR A 68 -9.53 -5.36 -18.88
C TYR A 68 -10.90 -5.84 -19.35
N GLY A 69 -11.84 -6.04 -18.42
CA GLY A 69 -13.22 -6.42 -18.73
C GLY A 69 -14.13 -6.40 -17.49
N ASP A 70 -15.25 -7.13 -17.52
CA ASP A 70 -16.31 -7.10 -16.49
C ASP A 70 -15.84 -7.37 -15.03
N LYS A 71 -14.67 -8.00 -14.85
CA LYS A 71 -14.03 -8.27 -13.55
C LYS A 71 -13.01 -7.21 -13.12
N GLY A 72 -12.70 -6.24 -13.97
CA GLY A 72 -11.61 -5.29 -13.80
C GLY A 72 -10.34 -5.70 -14.55
N ALA A 73 -9.20 -5.29 -14.00
CA ALA A 73 -7.86 -5.61 -14.46
C ALA A 73 -7.50 -7.07 -14.13
N VAL A 74 -6.87 -7.79 -15.07
CA VAL A 74 -6.47 -9.19 -14.92
C VAL A 74 -4.95 -9.34 -15.04
N PHE A 75 -4.32 -9.87 -14.00
CA PHE A 75 -2.88 -10.07 -13.91
C PHE A 75 -2.56 -11.57 -14.02
N THR A 76 -2.30 -12.01 -15.26
CA THR A 76 -2.24 -13.42 -15.65
C THR A 76 -0.82 -13.99 -15.65
N ILE A 77 -0.61 -15.13 -14.98
CA ILE A 77 0.62 -15.93 -15.06
C ILE A 77 0.30 -17.28 -15.70
N GLU A 78 0.95 -17.59 -16.81
CA GLU A 78 0.84 -18.87 -17.53
C GLU A 78 2.14 -19.71 -17.45
N LYS A 79 3.29 -19.06 -17.23
CA LYS A 79 4.63 -19.67 -17.31
C LYS A 79 5.66 -18.92 -16.48
N SER A 80 6.80 -19.58 -16.27
CA SER A 80 8.00 -19.02 -15.63
C SER A 80 8.42 -17.68 -16.23
N GLY A 81 8.94 -16.80 -15.37
CA GLY A 81 9.37 -15.45 -15.74
C GLY A 81 8.27 -14.40 -15.97
N GLN A 82 6.97 -14.76 -15.87
CA GLN A 82 5.89 -13.76 -15.92
C GLN A 82 5.61 -13.15 -14.53
N ALA A 83 5.64 -11.81 -14.47
CA ALA A 83 5.31 -11.02 -13.29
C ALA A 83 4.54 -9.73 -13.68
N PRO A 84 3.34 -9.84 -14.30
CA PRO A 84 2.55 -8.67 -14.72
C PRO A 84 2.33 -7.71 -13.56
N THR A 85 2.78 -6.46 -13.73
CA THR A 85 2.77 -5.41 -12.70
C THR A 85 2.48 -4.05 -13.32
N ILE A 86 1.56 -3.29 -12.74
CA ILE A 86 1.32 -1.88 -13.08
C ILE A 86 1.60 -0.98 -11.88
N GLN A 87 1.97 0.27 -12.13
CA GLN A 87 2.19 1.30 -11.12
C GLN A 87 1.51 2.61 -11.50
N THR A 88 1.08 3.41 -10.53
CA THR A 88 0.52 4.75 -10.81
C THR A 88 1.58 5.68 -11.40
N ASP A 89 1.20 6.50 -12.39
CA ASP A 89 2.09 7.52 -12.99
C ASP A 89 2.38 8.71 -12.04
N PHE A 90 1.90 8.62 -10.80
CA PHE A 90 1.95 9.62 -9.75
C PHE A 90 2.17 8.99 -8.38
N TYR A 91 2.63 9.82 -7.45
CA TYR A 91 2.88 9.52 -6.05
C TYR A 91 1.83 10.23 -5.18
N ILE A 92 1.58 9.68 -3.99
CA ILE A 92 0.82 10.33 -2.91
C ILE A 92 1.72 10.52 -1.69
N PHE A 93 1.43 11.53 -0.87
CA PHE A 93 2.23 11.84 0.32
C PHE A 93 1.33 11.91 1.55
N PHE A 94 1.30 10.81 2.30
CA PHE A 94 0.22 10.45 3.22
C PHE A 94 -1.15 10.37 2.53
N GLY A 95 -2.01 9.48 3.01
CA GLY A 95 -3.28 9.24 2.35
C GLY A 95 -3.95 7.93 2.75
N ARG A 96 -5.09 7.69 2.12
CA ARG A 96 -5.78 6.41 2.15
C ARG A 96 -5.75 5.78 0.76
N VAL A 97 -5.46 4.49 0.68
CA VAL A 97 -5.60 3.68 -0.54
C VAL A 97 -6.54 2.53 -0.23
N ASP A 98 -7.54 2.30 -1.07
CA ASP A 98 -8.48 1.19 -1.03
C ASP A 98 -8.39 0.41 -2.35
N VAL A 99 -8.06 -0.88 -2.29
CA VAL A 99 -7.97 -1.77 -3.46
C VAL A 99 -8.99 -2.90 -3.33
N THR A 100 -9.98 -2.92 -4.23
CA THR A 100 -10.96 -4.02 -4.31
C THR A 100 -10.43 -5.11 -5.23
N MET A 101 -9.99 -6.25 -4.68
CA MET A 101 -9.34 -7.30 -5.45
C MET A 101 -9.74 -8.73 -5.06
N LYS A 102 -9.26 -9.67 -5.88
CA LYS A 102 -9.13 -11.12 -5.63
C LYS A 102 -7.69 -11.52 -5.93
N ALA A 103 -7.08 -12.26 -5.01
CA ALA A 103 -5.76 -12.84 -5.23
C ALA A 103 -5.80 -13.99 -6.24
N ALA A 104 -4.66 -14.30 -6.84
CA ALA A 104 -4.51 -15.52 -7.62
C ALA A 104 -4.48 -16.75 -6.69
N ALA A 105 -4.97 -17.88 -7.21
CA ALA A 105 -4.74 -19.19 -6.61
C ALA A 105 -3.49 -19.85 -7.21
N GLY A 106 -2.92 -20.83 -6.50
CA GLY A 106 -1.79 -21.63 -6.95
C GLY A 106 -0.61 -21.60 -5.98
N THR A 107 -0.02 -22.77 -5.70
CA THR A 107 1.19 -22.88 -4.88
C THR A 107 2.34 -22.07 -5.49
N GLY A 108 3.05 -21.30 -4.68
CA GLY A 108 4.15 -20.46 -5.16
C GLY A 108 3.71 -19.20 -5.92
N ILE A 109 2.41 -18.98 -6.15
CA ILE A 109 1.91 -17.74 -6.74
C ILE A 109 1.70 -16.71 -5.64
N VAL A 110 2.04 -15.46 -5.94
CA VAL A 110 1.96 -14.32 -5.04
C VAL A 110 1.26 -13.17 -5.74
N SER A 111 0.23 -12.62 -5.13
CA SER A 111 -0.42 -11.38 -5.56
C SER A 111 -0.09 -10.27 -4.58
N SER A 112 0.14 -9.05 -5.08
CA SER A 112 0.77 -7.96 -4.34
C SER A 112 0.04 -6.63 -4.52
N ILE A 113 -0.19 -5.93 -3.41
CA ILE A 113 -0.47 -4.48 -3.39
C ILE A 113 0.69 -3.83 -2.65
N VAL A 114 1.45 -2.94 -3.31
CA VAL A 114 2.62 -2.30 -2.69
C VAL A 114 2.53 -0.79 -2.89
N LEU A 115 2.66 -0.01 -1.82
CA LEU A 115 3.04 1.41 -1.91
C LEU A 115 4.56 1.47 -1.70
N GLU A 116 5.28 2.16 -2.56
CA GLU A 116 6.75 2.26 -2.49
C GLU A 116 7.25 3.66 -2.89
N SER A 117 8.29 4.15 -2.20
CA SER A 117 8.96 5.42 -2.46
C SER A 117 10.28 5.26 -3.23
N ASP A 118 10.79 6.36 -3.77
CA ASP A 118 12.12 6.40 -4.38
C ASP A 118 13.28 6.19 -3.36
N ASP A 119 13.01 6.29 -2.04
CA ASP A 119 13.95 5.90 -0.98
C ASP A 119 13.70 4.52 -0.36
N LEU A 120 12.78 3.72 -0.94
CA LEU A 120 12.43 2.36 -0.47
C LEU A 120 11.84 2.33 0.96
N ASP A 121 11.06 3.35 1.31
CA ASP A 121 9.94 3.19 2.25
C ASP A 121 8.82 2.42 1.53
N GLU A 122 8.23 1.44 2.22
CA GLU A 122 7.36 0.43 1.58
C GLU A 122 6.21 0.05 2.53
N ILE A 123 5.00 -0.13 1.97
CA ILE A 123 3.82 -0.69 2.66
C ILE A 123 3.16 -1.73 1.74
N ASP A 124 3.06 -2.98 2.21
CA ASP A 124 2.60 -4.09 1.37
C ASP A 124 1.38 -4.86 1.92
N TRP A 125 0.62 -5.46 0.99
CA TRP A 125 -0.28 -6.59 1.22
C TRP A 125 0.07 -7.73 0.27
N GLU A 126 0.54 -8.85 0.82
CA GLU A 126 0.96 -10.03 0.05
C GLU A 126 0.01 -11.22 0.27
N PHE A 127 -0.45 -11.81 -0.84
CA PHE A 127 -1.38 -12.94 -0.87
C PHE A 127 -0.69 -14.18 -1.44
N ILE A 128 -0.69 -15.28 -0.70
CA ILE A 128 -0.07 -16.54 -1.15
C ILE A 128 -1.15 -17.43 -1.77
N GLY A 129 -1.03 -17.79 -3.04
CA GLY A 129 -2.05 -18.55 -3.77
C GLY A 129 -2.31 -19.97 -3.26
N GLY A 130 -1.48 -20.47 -2.34
CA GLY A 130 -1.68 -21.72 -1.59
C GLY A 130 -2.47 -21.57 -0.28
N ASP A 131 -2.75 -20.34 0.19
CA ASP A 131 -3.53 -20.06 1.40
C ASP A 131 -4.73 -19.16 1.07
N SER A 132 -5.95 -19.62 1.34
CA SER A 132 -7.17 -18.85 1.13
C SER A 132 -7.72 -18.20 2.39
N GLY A 133 -7.18 -18.53 3.57
CA GLY A 133 -7.65 -18.05 4.86
C GLY A 133 -6.96 -16.77 5.36
N HIS A 134 -5.87 -16.35 4.71
CA HIS A 134 -5.04 -15.25 5.20
C HIS A 134 -4.53 -14.31 4.10
N VAL A 135 -4.17 -13.10 4.52
CA VAL A 135 -3.33 -12.14 3.79
C VAL A 135 -2.19 -11.69 4.70
N GLN A 136 -1.02 -11.43 4.15
CA GLN A 136 0.10 -10.83 4.88
C GLN A 136 0.05 -9.31 4.75
N SER A 137 0.34 -8.61 5.85
CA SER A 137 0.70 -7.19 5.84
C SER A 137 2.15 -7.05 6.26
N ASN A 138 2.91 -6.20 5.61
CA ASN A 138 4.29 -5.92 6.00
C ASN A 138 4.69 -4.48 5.58
N PHE A 139 5.90 -4.05 5.96
CA PHE A 139 6.42 -2.71 5.66
C PHE A 139 7.95 -2.68 5.70
N TYR A 140 8.55 -1.74 4.97
CA TYR A 140 9.98 -1.41 5.07
C TYR A 140 10.16 0.11 5.17
N GLY A 141 11.33 0.52 5.64
CA GLY A 141 11.74 1.92 5.63
C GLY A 141 13.20 2.02 5.22
N LYS A 142 13.52 2.93 4.29
CA LYS A 142 14.85 3.11 3.68
C LYS A 142 15.51 1.81 3.23
N GLY A 143 14.74 0.93 2.57
CA GLY A 143 15.18 -0.38 2.05
C GLY A 143 15.68 -1.35 3.13
N ASN A 144 15.40 -1.09 4.41
CA ASN A 144 16.06 -1.73 5.54
C ASN A 144 15.55 -3.16 5.77
N THR A 145 16.19 -4.11 5.09
CA THR A 145 15.95 -5.57 5.16
C THR A 145 16.76 -6.29 6.24
N THR A 146 17.31 -5.57 7.23
CA THR A 146 18.10 -6.18 8.34
C THR A 146 17.29 -7.06 9.29
N SER A 147 15.95 -7.03 9.20
CA SER A 147 15.04 -7.89 9.94
C SER A 147 13.76 -8.15 9.13
N TYR A 148 13.13 -9.30 9.38
CA TYR A 148 11.92 -9.79 8.73
C TYR A 148 10.76 -10.02 9.73
N ASP A 149 10.85 -9.40 10.91
CA ASP A 149 9.88 -9.48 12.02
C ASP A 149 8.64 -8.59 11.85
N ARG A 150 8.51 -7.93 10.70
CA ARG A 150 7.46 -6.95 10.39
C ARG A 150 6.23 -7.55 9.71
N VAL A 151 6.31 -8.79 9.25
CA VAL A 151 5.18 -9.50 8.62
C VAL A 151 4.13 -9.92 9.65
N ILE A 152 2.87 -9.61 9.37
CA ILE A 152 1.72 -10.03 10.19
C ILE A 152 0.64 -10.60 9.29
N TYR A 153 0.24 -11.85 9.58
CA TYR A 153 -0.81 -12.58 8.89
C TYR A 153 -2.18 -12.22 9.48
N HIS A 154 -3.10 -11.80 8.62
CA HIS A 154 -4.48 -11.46 8.96
C HIS A 154 -5.44 -12.49 8.43
N LYS A 155 -6.40 -12.91 9.27
CA LYS A 155 -7.44 -13.84 8.84
C LYS A 155 -8.54 -13.13 8.07
N VAL A 156 -8.89 -13.68 6.92
CA VAL A 156 -9.89 -13.17 5.97
C VAL A 156 -10.62 -14.35 5.31
N SER A 157 -11.76 -14.12 4.66
CA SER A 157 -12.56 -15.16 4.00
C SER A 157 -12.18 -15.35 2.53
N ASP A 158 -11.53 -16.45 2.17
CA ASP A 158 -11.34 -16.91 0.77
C ASP A 158 -10.92 -15.78 -0.20
N VAL A 159 -9.66 -15.36 -0.07
CA VAL A 159 -9.09 -14.21 -0.78
C VAL A 159 -9.03 -14.37 -2.30
N GLN A 160 -9.15 -15.60 -2.81
CA GLN A 160 -9.17 -15.91 -4.23
C GLN A 160 -10.60 -15.90 -4.81
N ASN A 161 -11.60 -16.40 -4.07
CA ASN A 161 -12.97 -16.49 -4.58
C ASN A 161 -13.89 -15.32 -4.14
N THR A 162 -13.52 -14.56 -3.11
CA THR A 162 -14.33 -13.45 -2.57
C THR A 162 -13.73 -12.09 -2.91
N TRP A 163 -14.56 -11.13 -3.35
CA TRP A 163 -14.10 -9.74 -3.52
C TRP A 163 -13.95 -9.09 -2.16
N HIS A 164 -12.75 -8.61 -1.86
CA HIS A 164 -12.44 -7.90 -0.62
C HIS A 164 -11.80 -6.55 -0.93
N THR A 165 -12.02 -5.58 -0.04
CA THR A 165 -11.34 -4.28 -0.10
C THR A 165 -10.22 -4.26 0.93
N TYR A 166 -8.98 -4.26 0.44
CA TYR A 166 -7.79 -4.12 1.27
C TYR A 166 -7.38 -2.67 1.25
N SER A 167 -7.15 -2.09 2.42
CA SER A 167 -6.88 -0.66 2.55
C SER A 167 -5.67 -0.39 3.41
N VAL A 168 -5.01 0.74 3.14
CA VAL A 168 -4.13 1.40 4.09
C VAL A 168 -4.59 2.83 4.34
N ASP A 169 -4.57 3.26 5.59
CA ASP A 169 -4.81 4.64 6.03
C ASP A 169 -3.52 5.11 6.71
N TRP A 170 -2.74 5.88 5.95
CA TRP A 170 -1.34 6.17 6.19
C TRP A 170 -1.14 7.65 6.50
N THR A 171 -0.72 7.92 7.73
CA THR A 171 -0.43 9.27 8.25
C THR A 171 0.99 9.32 8.80
N LYS A 172 1.50 10.52 9.11
CA LYS A 172 2.79 10.67 9.79
C LYS A 172 2.83 10.05 11.21
N ASP A 173 1.67 9.89 11.85
CA ASP A 173 1.57 9.46 13.25
C ASP A 173 1.31 7.95 13.39
N LYS A 174 0.56 7.37 12.44
CA LYS A 174 0.21 5.95 12.34
C LYS A 174 -0.18 5.49 10.94
N LEU A 175 -0.04 4.20 10.70
CA LEU A 175 -0.45 3.45 9.52
C LEU A 175 -1.43 2.36 9.98
N ASP A 176 -2.69 2.48 9.59
CA ASP A 176 -3.68 1.42 9.78
C ASP A 176 -3.83 0.59 8.50
N PHE A 177 -3.80 -0.72 8.64
CA PHE A 177 -4.16 -1.70 7.62
C PHE A 177 -5.61 -2.15 7.87
N LEU A 178 -6.45 -2.16 6.84
CA LEU A 178 -7.87 -2.51 6.94
C LEU A 178 -8.27 -3.59 5.92
N ILE A 179 -9.22 -4.44 6.31
CA ILE A 179 -9.92 -5.38 5.42
C ILE A 179 -11.41 -5.09 5.53
N ASP A 180 -12.06 -4.85 4.39
CA ASP A 180 -13.48 -4.44 4.28
C ASP A 180 -13.85 -3.27 5.21
N GLY A 181 -12.93 -2.31 5.34
CA GLY A 181 -13.08 -1.13 6.21
C GLY A 181 -12.87 -1.39 7.71
N SER A 182 -12.58 -2.62 8.13
CA SER A 182 -12.23 -2.96 9.51
C SER A 182 -10.71 -2.94 9.71
N VAL A 183 -10.20 -2.16 10.68
CA VAL A 183 -8.76 -2.12 11.00
C VAL A 183 -8.32 -3.47 11.58
N VAL A 184 -7.30 -4.08 10.97
CA VAL A 184 -6.70 -5.36 11.42
C VAL A 184 -5.30 -5.20 11.99
N ARG A 185 -4.59 -4.12 11.65
CA ARG A 185 -3.27 -3.74 12.21
C ARG A 185 -3.13 -2.23 12.28
N THR A 186 -2.51 -1.74 13.35
CA THR A 186 -2.01 -0.36 13.48
C THR A 186 -0.52 -0.41 13.74
N LEU A 187 0.29 0.19 12.86
CA LEU A 187 1.68 0.55 13.13
C LEU A 187 1.71 2.02 13.56
N LYS A 188 2.42 2.35 14.64
CA LYS A 188 2.65 3.75 15.05
C LYS A 188 4.01 4.21 14.58
N TYR A 189 4.18 5.51 14.33
CA TYR A 189 5.50 6.09 14.06
C TYR A 189 6.54 5.70 15.11
N SER A 190 6.17 5.77 16.40
CA SER A 190 7.02 5.44 17.54
C SER A 190 7.10 3.95 17.90
N ASP A 191 6.65 3.04 17.02
CA ASP A 191 6.69 1.61 17.28
C ASP A 191 8.14 1.05 17.24
N PRO A 192 8.53 0.10 18.12
CA PRO A 192 9.82 -0.56 18.06
C PRO A 192 10.12 -1.26 16.71
N LEU A 193 9.12 -1.83 16.03
CA LEU A 193 9.28 -2.46 14.70
C LEU A 193 9.64 -1.42 13.63
N ALA A 194 9.12 -0.19 13.76
CA ALA A 194 9.48 0.96 12.94
C ALA A 194 10.78 1.65 13.41
N VAL A 195 11.52 1.03 14.34
CA VAL A 195 12.76 1.55 14.94
C VAL A 195 12.55 2.97 15.50
N TYR A 196 11.41 3.17 16.17
CA TYR A 196 10.97 4.46 16.75
C TYR A 196 10.92 5.61 15.73
N GLY A 197 10.54 5.31 14.49
CA GLY A 197 10.31 6.28 13.41
C GLY A 197 11.30 6.19 12.26
N LYS A 198 12.48 5.57 12.47
CA LYS A 198 13.54 5.50 11.45
C LYS A 198 13.23 4.59 10.27
N ASN A 199 12.45 3.54 10.52
CA ASN A 199 11.94 2.63 9.50
C ASN A 199 10.41 2.78 9.32
N TYR A 200 9.82 3.89 9.77
CA TYR A 200 8.40 4.15 9.53
C TYR A 200 8.23 4.69 8.10
N PRO A 201 7.34 4.13 7.25
CA PRO A 201 7.11 4.64 5.91
C PRO A 201 6.58 6.08 5.95
N GLN A 202 7.33 7.03 5.39
CA GLN A 202 7.11 8.46 5.64
C GLN A 202 7.45 9.38 4.47
N THR A 203 7.82 8.86 3.31
CA THR A 203 8.14 9.61 2.09
C THR A 203 7.09 9.35 1.00
N PRO A 204 6.99 10.17 -0.07
CA PRO A 204 5.97 9.99 -1.10
C PRO A 204 6.04 8.61 -1.75
N MET A 205 4.89 7.98 -1.99
CA MET A 205 4.81 6.63 -2.55
C MET A 205 3.90 6.55 -3.77
N GLN A 206 4.33 5.79 -4.78
CA GLN A 206 3.50 5.32 -5.89
C GLN A 206 2.83 3.98 -5.51
N LEU A 207 1.67 3.68 -6.10
CA LEU A 207 0.94 2.43 -5.88
C LEU A 207 1.26 1.44 -7.00
N LYS A 208 1.88 0.31 -6.65
CA LYS A 208 2.14 -0.86 -7.49
C LYS A 208 1.10 -1.96 -7.23
N LEU A 209 0.66 -2.62 -8.30
CA LEU A 209 -0.24 -3.77 -8.28
C LEU A 209 0.32 -4.85 -9.21
N GLY A 210 0.50 -6.07 -8.73
CA GLY A 210 1.08 -7.13 -9.56
C GLY A 210 0.88 -8.54 -9.05
N ASN A 211 1.11 -9.50 -9.94
CA ASN A 211 1.01 -10.93 -9.67
C ASN A 211 2.28 -11.61 -10.17
N TRP A 212 2.94 -12.42 -9.35
CA TRP A 212 4.24 -13.04 -9.65
C TRP A 212 4.37 -14.45 -9.06
N ALA A 213 5.35 -15.21 -9.53
CA ALA A 213 5.62 -16.56 -9.06
C ALA A 213 6.80 -16.58 -8.07
N GLY A 214 6.55 -16.31 -6.78
CA GLY A 214 7.56 -16.46 -5.72
C GLY A 214 8.13 -17.88 -5.62
N GLY A 215 7.33 -18.88 -5.99
CA GLY A 215 7.76 -20.27 -6.16
C GLY A 215 8.71 -20.50 -7.35
N ASP A 216 8.79 -19.60 -8.33
CA ASP A 216 9.76 -19.68 -9.42
C ASP A 216 11.17 -19.19 -8.99
N SER A 217 11.25 -18.48 -7.85
CA SER A 217 12.48 -17.86 -7.35
C SER A 217 13.65 -18.84 -7.21
N ALA A 218 14.86 -18.33 -7.50
CA ALA A 218 16.13 -18.97 -7.21
C ALA A 218 16.50 -18.92 -5.71
N ASN A 219 15.85 -18.05 -4.93
CA ASN A 219 16.02 -18.00 -3.47
C ASN A 219 15.03 -18.98 -2.82
N ASN A 220 15.56 -20.06 -2.24
CA ASN A 220 14.77 -21.08 -1.56
C ASN A 220 13.89 -20.52 -0.42
N GLY A 221 14.32 -19.44 0.26
CA GLY A 221 13.51 -18.79 1.30
C GLY A 221 12.26 -18.11 0.74
N THR A 222 12.36 -17.50 -0.46
CA THR A 222 11.19 -16.95 -1.17
C THR A 222 10.25 -18.06 -1.62
N VAL A 223 10.78 -19.20 -2.08
CA VAL A 223 10.00 -20.37 -2.47
C VAL A 223 9.26 -20.97 -1.27
N GLU A 224 9.91 -21.08 -0.11
CA GLU A 224 9.32 -21.57 1.13
C GLU A 224 8.23 -20.63 1.65
N TRP A 225 8.49 -19.31 1.67
CA TRP A 225 7.52 -18.27 2.01
C TRP A 225 6.29 -18.25 1.09
N ALA A 226 6.48 -18.47 -0.22
CA ALA A 226 5.40 -18.58 -1.20
C ALA A 226 4.64 -19.94 -1.14
N GLY A 227 4.93 -20.78 -0.14
CA GLY A 227 4.25 -22.06 0.10
C GLY A 227 4.73 -23.23 -0.78
N GLY A 228 5.78 -23.05 -1.58
CA GLY A 228 6.40 -24.10 -2.39
C GLY A 228 6.72 -23.70 -3.83
N LYS A 229 7.21 -24.67 -4.62
CA LYS A 229 7.47 -24.49 -6.05
C LYS A 229 6.17 -24.37 -6.85
N THR A 230 6.15 -23.45 -7.81
CA THR A 230 5.03 -23.24 -8.73
C THR A 230 4.97 -24.34 -9.79
N ASP A 231 3.81 -24.98 -9.94
CA ASP A 231 3.52 -25.86 -11.07
C ASP A 231 2.72 -25.08 -12.13
N PHE A 232 3.43 -24.50 -13.10
CA PHE A 232 2.83 -23.74 -14.20
C PHE A 232 1.84 -24.55 -15.06
N SER A 233 1.82 -25.89 -14.98
CA SER A 233 0.81 -26.70 -15.68
C SER A 233 -0.60 -26.59 -15.07
N GLN A 234 -0.73 -26.00 -13.86
CA GLN A 234 -2.01 -25.65 -13.24
C GLN A 234 -2.52 -24.24 -13.60
N GLY A 235 -1.79 -23.50 -14.45
CA GLY A 235 -2.19 -22.16 -14.89
C GLY A 235 -3.37 -22.15 -15.87
N PRO A 236 -3.90 -20.96 -16.23
CA PRO A 236 -3.43 -19.64 -15.86
C PRO A 236 -3.82 -19.21 -14.43
N PHE A 237 -2.89 -18.56 -13.74
CA PHE A 237 -3.11 -17.99 -12.40
C PHE A 237 -3.45 -16.51 -12.52
N ASN A 238 -4.67 -16.14 -12.12
CA ASN A 238 -5.24 -14.82 -12.38
C ASN A 238 -5.53 -14.09 -11.06
N MET A 239 -4.81 -13.00 -10.80
CA MET A 239 -5.25 -11.97 -9.87
C MET A 239 -6.20 -11.02 -10.59
N TYR A 240 -7.23 -10.55 -9.88
CA TYR A 240 -8.22 -9.61 -10.42
C TYR A 240 -8.30 -8.37 -9.54
N VAL A 241 -8.11 -7.17 -10.11
CA VAL A 241 -8.34 -5.90 -9.41
C VAL A 241 -9.52 -5.19 -10.04
N LYS A 242 -10.62 -5.03 -9.29
CA LYS A 242 -11.84 -4.40 -9.77
C LYS A 242 -11.72 -2.88 -9.78
N LYS A 243 -11.29 -2.32 -8.64
CA LYS A 243 -11.34 -0.88 -8.38
C LYS A 243 -10.20 -0.47 -7.44
N VAL A 244 -9.66 0.72 -7.68
CA VAL A 244 -8.73 1.43 -6.80
C VAL A 244 -9.33 2.78 -6.47
N GLU A 245 -9.33 3.15 -5.19
CA GLU A 245 -9.70 4.47 -4.70
C GLU A 245 -8.56 5.02 -3.84
N ILE A 246 -8.18 6.27 -4.09
CA ILE A 246 -7.05 6.92 -3.42
C ILE A 246 -7.51 8.28 -2.90
N THR A 247 -7.23 8.55 -1.63
CA THR A 247 -7.35 9.87 -1.01
C THR A 247 -5.95 10.38 -0.65
N ASN A 248 -5.41 11.32 -1.42
CA ASN A 248 -4.12 11.95 -1.11
C ASN A 248 -4.32 13.05 -0.05
N TYR A 249 -3.61 12.96 1.07
CA TYR A 249 -3.71 13.95 2.15
C TYR A 249 -2.85 15.20 1.91
N ASN A 250 -1.89 15.16 0.98
CA ASN A 250 -1.10 16.33 0.57
C ASN A 250 -1.08 16.50 -0.97
N PRO A 251 -2.16 16.99 -1.60
CA PRO A 251 -2.22 17.19 -3.05
C PRO A 251 -1.14 18.14 -3.59
N ALA A 252 -0.38 17.63 -4.57
CA ALA A 252 0.76 18.34 -5.17
C ALA A 252 0.91 18.01 -6.66
N CYS A 253 1.53 18.90 -7.42
CA CYS A 253 1.93 18.63 -8.80
C CYS A 253 3.23 17.81 -8.84
N SER A 254 4.12 18.02 -7.87
CA SER A 254 5.28 17.18 -7.62
C SER A 254 5.72 17.24 -6.15
N TYR A 255 6.44 16.23 -5.68
CA TYR A 255 7.17 16.26 -4.40
C TYR A 255 8.67 16.28 -4.68
N LYS A 256 9.47 16.83 -3.77
CA LYS A 256 10.92 16.82 -3.92
C LYS A 256 11.60 16.65 -2.55
N TYR A 257 12.56 15.74 -2.48
CA TYR A 257 13.45 15.59 -1.34
C TYR A 257 14.33 16.85 -1.23
N GLY A 258 14.13 17.65 -0.18
CA GLY A 258 14.91 18.85 0.11
C GLY A 258 16.31 18.55 0.67
N ASP A 259 16.46 17.38 1.32
CA ASP A 259 17.74 16.83 1.75
C ASP A 259 17.76 15.29 1.64
N LYS A 260 18.85 14.67 2.11
CA LYS A 260 19.11 13.22 2.03
C LYS A 260 18.68 12.43 3.28
N SER A 261 17.83 12.98 4.13
CA SER A 261 17.43 12.32 5.39
C SER A 261 16.41 11.19 5.22
N GLY A 262 15.61 11.23 4.15
CA GLY A 262 14.42 10.39 4.00
C GLY A 262 13.34 10.65 5.06
N SER A 263 13.37 11.79 5.78
CA SER A 263 12.32 12.14 6.75
C SER A 263 11.19 12.92 6.07
N TYR A 264 9.97 12.77 6.57
CA TYR A 264 8.80 13.44 5.99
C TYR A 264 8.90 14.99 6.09
N GLU A 265 9.69 15.50 7.03
CA GLU A 265 9.95 16.94 7.16
C GLU A 265 10.84 17.53 6.05
N SER A 266 11.58 16.72 5.28
CA SER A 266 12.41 17.22 4.16
C SER A 266 11.67 17.28 2.82
N ILE A 267 10.42 16.81 2.75
CA ILE A 267 9.63 16.75 1.52
C ILE A 267 9.05 18.12 1.16
N GLU A 268 9.60 18.73 0.11
CA GLU A 268 9.07 19.94 -0.53
C GLU A 268 7.81 19.58 -1.33
N ILE A 269 6.64 20.02 -0.85
CA ILE A 269 5.34 19.84 -1.51
C ILE A 269 5.15 20.96 -2.55
N ILE A 270 5.16 20.63 -3.85
CA ILE A 270 5.09 21.62 -4.94
C ILE A 270 3.69 21.60 -5.57
N SER A 271 2.77 22.39 -5.02
CA SER A 271 1.37 22.47 -5.49
C SER A 271 1.09 23.62 -6.47
N THR A 272 2.09 24.43 -6.84
CA THR A 272 1.97 25.54 -7.82
C THR A 272 3.27 25.76 -8.58
N GLY A 273 3.21 25.95 -9.90
CA GLY A 273 4.37 26.32 -10.73
C GLY A 273 4.38 25.60 -12.08
N GLU A 274 5.52 25.65 -12.77
CA GLU A 274 5.70 25.02 -14.09
C GLU A 274 5.56 23.48 -14.06
N SER A 275 5.83 22.84 -12.91
CA SER A 275 5.57 21.40 -12.71
C SER A 275 4.09 21.04 -12.85
N CYS A 276 3.18 21.92 -12.42
CA CYS A 276 1.74 21.75 -12.64
C CYS A 276 1.36 21.86 -14.13
N SER A 277 2.10 22.66 -14.89
CA SER A 277 1.89 22.79 -16.34
C SER A 277 2.42 21.58 -17.11
N ALA A 278 3.52 20.98 -16.67
CA ALA A 278 4.14 19.81 -17.32
C ALA A 278 3.18 18.61 -17.40
N ALA A 279 2.41 18.35 -16.35
CA ALA A 279 1.37 17.31 -16.31
C ALA A 279 0.28 17.47 -17.40
N SER A 280 0.10 18.69 -17.94
CA SER A 280 -0.82 18.95 -19.06
C SER A 280 -0.15 18.91 -20.45
N ALA A 281 1.17 18.83 -20.53
CA ALA A 281 1.94 19.02 -21.76
C ALA A 281 2.37 17.71 -22.45
N SER A 282 2.53 16.61 -21.71
CA SER A 282 3.00 15.31 -22.25
C SER A 282 2.05 14.66 -23.28
N ALA A 283 0.87 15.24 -23.51
CA ALA A 283 -0.12 14.77 -24.48
C ALA A 283 0.07 15.30 -25.92
N THR A 284 1.14 16.04 -26.25
CA THR A 284 1.35 16.57 -27.63
C THR A 284 2.76 16.37 -28.23
N GLY A 285 3.14 15.11 -28.42
CA GLY A 285 3.78 14.65 -29.67
C GLY A 285 5.25 14.96 -29.99
N SER A 286 5.89 14.01 -30.68
CA SER A 286 7.03 14.26 -31.56
C SER A 286 7.04 13.24 -32.70
N ALA A 287 6.44 13.61 -33.84
CA ALA A 287 6.40 12.82 -35.07
C ALA A 287 6.82 13.73 -36.24
N THR A 288 8.12 13.85 -36.45
CA THR A 288 8.70 14.80 -37.42
C THR A 288 8.59 14.27 -38.85
N ALA A 289 7.56 14.73 -39.59
CA ALA A 289 7.48 14.61 -41.04
C ALA A 289 6.92 15.90 -41.64
N SER A 290 7.73 16.59 -42.45
CA SER A 290 7.31 17.79 -43.16
C SER A 290 6.41 17.45 -44.34
N ASP A 291 5.33 18.20 -44.55
CA ASP A 291 5.03 18.70 -45.89
C ASP A 291 4.24 20.01 -45.88
N THR A 292 4.20 20.72 -47.02
CA THR A 292 3.94 22.17 -47.08
C THR A 292 2.65 22.53 -47.82
N ALA A 293 1.63 23.04 -47.12
CA ALA A 293 0.38 23.52 -47.75
C ALA A 293 -0.28 24.75 -47.05
N LYS A 294 0.26 25.93 -47.35
CA LYS A 294 -0.44 27.21 -47.60
C LYS A 294 -1.70 27.58 -46.77
N THR A 295 -1.55 28.62 -45.96
CA THR A 295 -2.60 29.35 -45.21
C THR A 295 -3.77 29.86 -46.07
N THR A 296 -4.98 29.86 -45.50
CA THR A 296 -5.98 30.94 -45.66
C THR A 296 -6.86 30.96 -44.40
N ALA A 297 -7.10 32.13 -43.80
CA ALA A 297 -7.89 32.27 -42.57
C ALA A 297 -9.20 33.01 -42.84
N THR A 298 -10.31 32.48 -42.31
CA THR A 298 -11.63 33.13 -42.34
C THR A 298 -12.30 32.96 -40.98
N VAL A 299 -12.89 34.04 -40.46
CA VAL A 299 -13.52 34.07 -39.12
C VAL A 299 -14.86 33.34 -39.13
N ALA A 300 -15.13 32.54 -38.09
CA ALA A 300 -16.44 31.94 -37.84
C ALA A 300 -17.31 32.88 -36.97
N PRO A 301 -18.58 33.13 -37.32
CA PRO A 301 -19.49 33.94 -36.51
C PRO A 301 -20.14 33.13 -35.38
N THR A 302 -20.46 33.80 -34.27
CA THR A 302 -21.26 33.24 -33.18
C THR A 302 -22.76 33.37 -33.45
N SER A 303 -23.49 32.27 -33.27
CA SER A 303 -24.95 32.30 -33.08
C SER A 303 -25.43 31.14 -32.21
N SER A 304 -26.01 31.47 -31.06
CA SER A 304 -26.81 30.53 -30.26
C SER A 304 -28.19 30.37 -30.90
N HIS A 305 -28.86 29.22 -30.75
CA HIS A 305 -30.31 29.16 -30.50
C HIS A 305 -30.79 27.77 -30.02
N SER A 306 -31.83 27.83 -29.18
CA SER A 306 -32.77 26.82 -28.62
C SER A 306 -32.89 25.41 -29.22
N VAL A 307 -33.20 24.46 -28.34
CA VAL A 307 -33.60 23.06 -28.60
C VAL A 307 -35.09 22.89 -28.95
N GLU A 308 -35.37 21.93 -29.84
CA GLU A 308 -36.50 20.97 -29.88
C GLU A 308 -36.53 20.28 -31.27
N ASN A 309 -37.07 19.07 -31.50
CA ASN A 309 -37.71 18.09 -30.63
C ASN A 309 -37.36 16.64 -31.09
N ILE A 310 -37.71 15.60 -30.32
CA ILE A 310 -37.35 14.20 -30.59
C ILE A 310 -38.34 13.51 -31.55
N ALA A 311 -37.83 12.66 -32.44
CA ALA A 311 -38.60 11.66 -33.18
C ALA A 311 -38.05 10.25 -32.90
N GLN A 312 -38.89 9.37 -32.36
CA GLN A 312 -38.58 7.96 -32.06
C GLN A 312 -39.07 7.06 -33.21
N THR A 313 -38.28 6.04 -33.56
CA THR A 313 -38.70 4.98 -34.48
C THR A 313 -38.38 3.62 -33.85
N ASP A 314 -39.41 2.85 -33.53
CA ASP A 314 -39.25 1.59 -32.79
C ASP A 314 -38.66 0.45 -33.63
N LYS A 315 -37.97 -0.47 -32.95
CA LYS A 315 -38.14 -1.90 -33.20
C LYS A 315 -37.86 -2.72 -31.94
N SER A 316 -38.89 -3.38 -31.44
CA SER A 316 -38.84 -4.27 -30.29
C SER A 316 -38.83 -5.74 -30.70
N VAL A 317 -38.23 -6.58 -29.87
CA VAL A 317 -38.63 -7.99 -29.71
C VAL A 317 -38.71 -8.25 -28.21
N LEU A 318 -39.88 -8.64 -27.73
CA LEU A 318 -40.11 -9.03 -26.33
C LEU A 318 -39.93 -10.54 -26.15
N SER A 319 -39.57 -10.94 -24.94
CA SER A 319 -40.00 -12.20 -24.33
C SER A 319 -40.67 -11.88 -23.00
N THR A 320 -41.82 -12.49 -22.73
CA THR A 320 -42.73 -12.09 -21.64
C THR A 320 -42.86 -13.18 -20.58
N VAL A 321 -42.75 -12.80 -19.31
CA VAL A 321 -43.39 -13.50 -18.17
C VAL A 321 -44.11 -12.44 -17.30
N THR A 322 -45.23 -12.81 -16.69
CA THR A 322 -46.26 -11.89 -16.21
C THR A 322 -46.38 -11.75 -14.69
N GLY A 323 -46.55 -10.50 -14.23
CA GLY A 323 -47.19 -10.17 -12.93
C GLY A 323 -46.25 -10.01 -11.72
N SER A 324 -46.54 -9.16 -10.71
CA SER A 324 -47.67 -8.22 -10.58
C SER A 324 -47.37 -7.04 -9.63
N ALA A 325 -47.31 -5.84 -10.20
CA ALA A 325 -47.85 -4.56 -9.72
C ALA A 325 -47.36 -3.86 -8.41
N TYR A 326 -47.57 -2.52 -8.43
CA TYR A 326 -47.61 -1.53 -7.34
C TYR A 326 -46.32 -0.86 -6.80
N SER A 327 -45.89 0.12 -7.60
CA SER A 327 -45.75 1.55 -7.23
C SER A 327 -44.75 1.99 -6.16
N THR A 328 -43.78 2.78 -6.64
CA THR A 328 -42.96 3.73 -5.88
C THR A 328 -43.76 4.90 -5.31
N ASN A 329 -43.15 5.68 -4.40
CA ASN A 329 -43.40 7.12 -4.30
C ASN A 329 -42.18 7.84 -3.69
N SER A 330 -41.74 8.93 -4.32
CA SER A 330 -40.58 9.74 -3.88
C SER A 330 -40.87 11.24 -4.05
N ALA A 331 -41.10 11.94 -2.94
CA ALA A 331 -41.26 13.40 -2.83
C ALA A 331 -41.15 13.77 -1.33
N SER A 332 -40.59 14.90 -0.87
CA SER A 332 -40.06 16.10 -1.54
C SER A 332 -38.88 16.68 -0.74
N ILE A 333 -38.04 17.51 -1.36
CA ILE A 333 -37.14 18.44 -0.65
C ILE A 333 -37.82 19.82 -0.57
N SER A 334 -37.84 20.43 0.62
CA SER A 334 -38.04 21.87 0.82
C SER A 334 -37.52 22.27 2.20
N ALA A 335 -36.74 23.35 2.27
CA ALA A 335 -36.11 23.82 3.49
C ALA A 335 -36.89 25.00 4.12
N LEU A 336 -36.71 25.21 5.44
CA LEU A 336 -36.84 26.53 6.05
C LEU A 336 -36.10 26.60 7.40
N ASN A 337 -35.47 27.75 7.68
CA ASN A 337 -34.78 28.03 8.93
C ASN A 337 -35.74 28.24 10.11
N SER A 338 -35.39 27.77 11.31
CA SER A 338 -35.40 28.58 12.56
C SER A 338 -35.02 27.77 13.82
N GLY A 339 -34.34 28.44 14.77
CA GLY A 339 -34.57 28.22 16.20
C GLY A 339 -33.80 27.10 16.94
N LEU A 340 -32.51 27.31 17.22
CA LEU A 340 -32.02 27.18 18.61
C LEU A 340 -32.23 28.54 19.32
N PRO A 341 -32.33 28.64 20.67
CA PRO A 341 -31.58 27.84 21.66
C PRO A 341 -32.36 27.40 22.92
N THR A 342 -31.69 26.64 23.81
CA THR A 342 -31.78 26.82 25.28
C THR A 342 -30.57 26.19 25.98
N GLY A 343 -30.15 26.75 27.12
CA GLY A 343 -29.12 26.16 27.99
C GLY A 343 -28.99 26.90 29.33
N THR A 344 -28.54 26.16 30.36
CA THR A 344 -28.21 26.57 31.76
C THR A 344 -29.34 27.22 32.60
N GLY A 345 -29.42 27.05 33.93
CA GLY A 345 -28.70 26.15 34.86
C GLY A 345 -29.02 26.46 36.35
N ALA A 346 -28.50 25.64 37.29
CA ALA A 346 -28.46 25.85 38.76
C ALA A 346 -29.81 25.80 39.55
N THR A 347 -29.93 25.48 40.86
CA THR A 347 -29.06 24.83 41.87
C THR A 347 -29.85 24.39 43.13
N ALA A 348 -29.60 23.16 43.64
CA ALA A 348 -29.55 22.75 45.08
C ALA A 348 -30.80 22.95 46.02
N PRO A 349 -30.77 22.52 47.31
CA PRO A 349 -30.70 21.11 47.78
C PRO A 349 -31.68 20.79 48.95
N THR A 350 -31.86 19.51 49.36
CA THR A 350 -31.87 19.09 50.80
C THR A 350 -31.98 17.58 51.09
N GLN A 351 -31.32 17.18 52.19
CA GLN A 351 -31.58 16.08 53.15
C GLN A 351 -31.45 14.58 52.80
N VAL A 352 -31.01 13.85 53.84
CA VAL A 352 -30.89 12.38 54.01
C VAL A 352 -31.85 11.97 55.16
N PRO A 353 -32.24 10.70 55.31
CA PRO A 353 -31.56 9.89 56.34
C PRO A 353 -31.38 8.40 56.00
N ASN A 354 -30.44 7.75 56.71
CA ASN A 354 -30.16 6.31 56.73
C ASN A 354 -30.74 5.67 58.01
N PRO A 355 -31.00 4.34 58.07
CA PRO A 355 -30.38 3.55 59.15
C PRO A 355 -29.96 2.09 58.84
N SER A 356 -28.67 1.80 59.06
CA SER A 356 -28.08 0.70 59.88
C SER A 356 -28.58 -0.77 59.84
N ALA A 357 -27.66 -1.70 59.47
CA ALA A 357 -27.29 -3.00 60.12
C ALA A 357 -26.61 -3.99 59.13
N GLY A 358 -25.68 -4.91 59.48
CA GLY A 358 -24.89 -5.10 60.71
C GLY A 358 -23.99 -6.38 60.75
N ILE A 359 -22.68 -6.20 61.05
CA ILE A 359 -21.72 -7.06 61.81
C ILE A 359 -21.43 -8.55 61.44
N ASN A 360 -20.22 -8.82 60.90
CA ASN A 360 -19.16 -9.83 61.27
C ASN A 360 -18.08 -9.84 60.14
N GLY A 361 -16.78 -10.22 60.27
CA GLY A 361 -15.97 -10.91 61.29
C GLY A 361 -15.38 -12.22 60.71
N THR A 362 -14.08 -12.58 60.71
CA THR A 362 -12.83 -11.99 61.29
C THR A 362 -11.54 -12.64 60.67
N ALA A 363 -10.40 -11.93 60.65
CA ALA A 363 -8.99 -12.39 60.40
C ALA A 363 -8.56 -12.93 58.99
N GLY A 364 -7.30 -12.79 58.54
CA GLY A 364 -6.14 -12.01 59.06
C GLY A 364 -4.78 -12.25 58.33
N THR A 365 -3.83 -11.29 58.44
CA THR A 365 -2.38 -11.29 57.99
C THR A 365 -2.07 -11.43 56.48
N GLY A 366 -1.09 -10.76 55.82
CA GLY A 366 -0.04 -9.77 56.19
C GLY A 366 1.40 -10.32 55.99
N SER A 367 2.44 -9.67 55.42
CA SER A 367 2.72 -8.30 54.87
C SER A 367 3.41 -8.41 53.46
N GLY A 368 4.17 -7.48 52.81
CA GLY A 368 4.79 -6.15 53.07
C GLY A 368 6.26 -6.22 53.57
N PHE A 369 7.28 -5.47 53.09
CA PHE A 369 7.46 -4.52 51.96
C PHE A 369 9.00 -4.37 51.63
N VAL A 370 9.39 -3.57 50.61
CA VAL A 370 10.75 -3.36 50.01
C VAL A 370 11.59 -2.29 50.78
N PRO A 371 12.95 -2.39 51.01
CA PRO A 371 14.00 -1.89 50.07
C PRO A 371 15.45 -2.50 50.15
N ALA A 372 16.37 -2.01 49.29
CA ALA A 372 17.84 -2.27 49.26
C ALA A 372 18.66 -1.18 49.99
N PRO A 373 20.02 -1.26 50.20
CA PRO A 373 21.01 -0.89 49.14
C PRO A 373 22.51 -1.39 49.25
N THR A 374 23.31 -1.13 48.18
CA THR A 374 24.77 -0.76 48.12
C THR A 374 26.00 -1.65 48.52
N SER A 375 27.05 -1.53 47.66
CA SER A 375 28.53 -1.47 47.89
C SER A 375 29.43 -2.72 47.72
N SER A 376 30.70 -2.46 47.33
CA SER A 376 31.77 -3.41 46.90
C SER A 376 32.95 -3.47 47.91
N PRO A 377 33.92 -4.44 47.83
CA PRO A 377 35.15 -4.23 47.00
C PRO A 377 35.93 -5.51 46.52
N GLU A 378 36.97 -5.30 45.66
CA GLU A 378 38.22 -6.12 45.44
C GLU A 378 38.18 -7.65 45.10
N SER A 379 39.21 -8.31 44.51
CA SER A 379 40.26 -7.92 43.53
C SER A 379 41.00 -9.17 42.94
N SER A 380 41.69 -9.02 41.79
CA SER A 380 42.70 -9.95 41.18
C SER A 380 42.21 -11.30 40.59
N THR A 381 42.88 -12.03 39.66
CA THR A 381 44.17 -11.88 38.93
C THR A 381 44.09 -12.33 37.45
N GLY A 382 44.85 -11.67 36.55
CA GLY A 382 45.35 -12.25 35.29
C GLY A 382 44.38 -12.35 34.09
N GLY A 383 44.81 -12.24 32.83
CA GLY A 383 46.14 -11.94 32.29
C GLY A 383 46.04 -11.53 30.80
N ALA A 384 47.03 -10.80 30.28
CA ALA A 384 46.95 -10.16 28.96
C ALA A 384 47.60 -10.97 27.83
N ALA A 385 47.01 -10.90 26.63
CA ALA A 385 47.68 -11.20 25.36
C ALA A 385 47.19 -10.23 24.28
N ILE A 386 48.10 -9.49 23.68
CA ILE A 386 47.85 -8.60 22.54
C ILE A 386 48.26 -9.29 21.25
N HIS A 387 47.48 -9.14 20.18
CA HIS A 387 47.99 -9.34 18.82
C HIS A 387 47.21 -8.49 17.81
N SER A 388 47.82 -7.38 17.42
CA SER A 388 47.40 -6.64 16.22
C SER A 388 47.88 -7.41 14.98
N VAL A 389 47.00 -7.60 14.00
CA VAL A 389 47.40 -7.89 12.62
C VAL A 389 46.71 -6.88 11.73
N LEU A 390 47.52 -6.14 10.98
CA LEU A 390 47.09 -5.15 10.01
C LEU A 390 47.31 -5.73 8.61
N THR A 391 46.27 -5.83 7.79
CA THR A 391 46.38 -6.17 6.37
C THR A 391 45.60 -5.15 5.54
N ILE A 392 46.28 -4.61 4.54
CA ILE A 392 45.80 -3.60 3.58
C ILE A 392 45.94 -4.24 2.18
N VAL A 393 45.33 -3.63 1.15
CA VAL A 393 45.39 -4.00 -0.30
C VAL A 393 44.37 -5.12 -0.65
N SER A 394 43.57 -5.06 -1.72
CA SER A 394 43.59 -4.16 -2.91
C SER A 394 42.21 -3.64 -3.35
N LEU A 395 42.21 -2.59 -4.18
CA LEU A 395 41.15 -2.29 -5.17
C LEU A 395 41.46 -2.97 -6.53
N LEU A 396 40.57 -2.77 -7.52
CA LEU A 396 40.51 -3.35 -8.88
C LEU A 396 40.03 -4.83 -8.91
N SER A 397 39.22 -5.29 -9.87
CA SER A 397 38.40 -4.65 -10.94
C SER A 397 37.38 -5.72 -11.47
N VAL A 398 36.47 -5.53 -12.45
CA VAL A 398 36.20 -4.49 -13.46
C VAL A 398 34.68 -4.49 -13.83
N LEU A 399 34.25 -3.75 -14.86
CA LEU A 399 32.87 -3.78 -15.41
C LEU A 399 32.53 -5.10 -16.16
N LEU A 400 31.25 -5.21 -16.59
CA LEU A 400 30.59 -6.20 -17.48
C LEU A 400 29.67 -7.19 -16.71
N GLY A 401 28.48 -7.52 -17.20
CA GLY A 401 27.78 -6.98 -18.39
C GLY A 401 26.61 -7.87 -18.84
N PHE A 402 25.53 -7.24 -19.29
CA PHE A 402 24.33 -7.84 -19.91
C PHE A 402 24.56 -9.15 -20.72
N TRP A 403 23.94 -10.26 -20.29
CA TRP A 403 23.15 -11.22 -21.10
C TRP A 403 22.87 -12.54 -20.36
N MET A 404 21.60 -12.89 -20.14
CA MET A 404 20.92 -14.02 -20.82
C MET A 404 19.56 -14.36 -20.19
N LEU A 405 18.56 -14.53 -21.08
CA LEU A 405 17.31 -15.29 -20.95
C LEU A 405 16.35 -14.89 -19.83
#